data_AF-A0A2E9NAU9-F1
#
_entry.id   AF-A0A2E9NAU9-F1
#
_cell.length_a   1.000
_cell.length_b   1.000
_cell.length_c   1.000
_cell.angle_alpha   90.00
_cell.angle_beta   90.00
_cell.angle_gamma   90.00
#
_symmetry.space_group_name_H-M   'P 1'
#
loop_
_entity.id
_entity.type
_entity.pdbx_description
1 polymer ?
#
loop_
_entity_poly.entity_id
_entity_poly.type
_entity_poly.pdbx_seq_one_letter_code
_entity_poly.pdbx_strand_id
1 'polypeptide(L)' 'MGATWGERAAYPGGVDSFWVAALWAILPTIVVSGLFFWVLRSIIRADRNERREYARIDAEERAARGLPPAATTTEQ' A
#
# COMPACT_ATOMS: atom_id res chain seq x y z
N MET A 1 20.48 -55.29 -22.11
CA MET A 1 21.32 -54.15 -21.66
C MET A 1 20.75 -52.89 -22.33
N GLY A 2 20.28 -51.93 -21.52
CA GLY A 2 19.59 -50.69 -21.95
C GLY A 2 18.15 -50.95 -22.44
N ALA A 3 17.09 -50.22 -22.08
CA ALA A 3 16.96 -48.87 -21.57
C ALA A 3 15.45 -48.62 -21.33
N THR A 4 14.90 -48.83 -20.12
CA THR A 4 13.48 -48.53 -19.81
C THR A 4 13.31 -47.11 -19.26
N TRP A 5 14.00 -46.13 -19.85
CA TRP A 5 14.02 -44.73 -19.36
C TRP A 5 12.75 -43.92 -19.67
N GLY A 6 11.62 -44.56 -19.99
CA GLY A 6 10.43 -43.89 -20.55
C GLY A 6 9.28 -43.59 -19.57
N GLU A 7 9.31 -44.10 -18.34
CA GLU A 7 8.12 -44.14 -17.47
C GLU A 7 8.17 -43.25 -16.23
N ARG A 8 9.18 -42.37 -16.11
CA ARG A 8 9.32 -41.52 -14.93
C ARG A 8 8.76 -40.13 -15.16
N ALA A 9 7.69 -39.85 -14.42
CA ALA A 9 7.07 -38.54 -14.17
C ALA A 9 6.01 -38.06 -15.18
N ALA A 10 4.94 -38.85 -15.38
CA ALA A 10 3.63 -38.24 -15.58
C ALA A 10 3.29 -37.48 -14.28
N TYR A 11 3.36 -36.15 -14.30
CA TYR A 11 3.08 -35.32 -13.11
C TYR A 11 1.67 -35.62 -12.59
N PRO A 12 1.51 -36.19 -11.38
CA PRO A 12 0.21 -36.60 -10.87
C PRO A 12 -0.67 -35.42 -10.41
N GLY A 13 -0.16 -34.19 -10.45
CA GLY A 13 -0.90 -32.99 -10.11
C GLY A 13 -1.62 -32.42 -11.33
N GLY A 14 -2.95 -32.44 -11.31
CA GLY A 14 -3.76 -31.73 -12.30
C GLY A 14 -3.44 -30.24 -12.35
N VAL A 15 -3.84 -29.58 -13.44
CA VAL A 15 -3.63 -28.14 -13.69
C VAL A 15 -4.05 -27.27 -12.50
N ASP A 16 -5.09 -27.67 -11.76
CA ASP A 16 -5.54 -27.00 -10.53
C ASP A 16 -4.46 -26.96 -9.43
N SER A 17 -3.75 -28.08 -9.20
CA SER A 17 -2.68 -28.14 -8.19
C SER A 17 -1.52 -27.21 -8.57
N PHE A 18 -1.21 -27.11 -9.86
CA PHE A 18 -0.18 -26.21 -10.35
C PHE A 18 -0.56 -24.73 -10.13
N TRP A 19 -1.78 -24.35 -10.49
CA TRP A 19 -2.26 -22.97 -10.29
C TRP A 19 -2.36 -22.59 -8.81
N VAL A 20 -2.81 -23.50 -7.95
CA VAL A 20 -2.84 -23.29 -6.50
C VAL A 20 -1.42 -23.08 -5.95
N ALA A 21 -0.45 -23.92 -6.33
CA ALA A 21 0.94 -23.76 -5.91
C ALA A 21 1.55 -22.45 -6.40
N ALA A 22 1.29 -22.06 -7.65
CA ALA A 22 1.75 -20.79 -8.21
C ALA A 22 1.17 -19.58 -7.46
N LEU A 23 -0.12 -19.62 -7.11
CA LEU A 23 -0.77 -18.57 -6.33
C LEU A 23 -0.12 -18.43 -4.94
N TRP A 24 0.08 -19.55 -4.25
CA TRP A 24 0.73 -19.55 -2.92
C TRP A 24 2.18 -19.07 -2.97
N ALA A 25 2.91 -19.31 -4.06
CA ALA A 25 4.27 -18.82 -4.22
C ALA A 25 4.36 -17.29 -4.40
N ILE A 26 3.37 -16.68 -5.05
CA ILE A 26 3.33 -15.24 -5.35
C ILE A 26 2.68 -14.45 -4.19
N LEU A 27 1.81 -15.08 -3.40
CA LEU A 27 1.08 -14.43 -2.31
C LEU A 27 1.99 -13.65 -1.33
N PRO A 28 3.16 -14.15 -0.88
CA PRO A 28 4.05 -13.41 0.02
C PRO A 28 4.55 -12.09 -0.56
N THR A 29 4.87 -12.05 -1.85
CA THR A 29 5.40 -10.83 -2.49
C THR A 29 4.33 -9.77 -2.66
N ILE A 30 3.09 -10.18 -2.97
CA ILE A 30 1.93 -9.29 -3.04
C ILE A 30 1.64 -8.69 -1.66
N VAL A 31 1.66 -9.50 -0.60
CA VAL A 31 1.41 -9.02 0.77
C VAL A 31 2.46 -7.98 1.17
N VAL A 32 3.75 -8.27 0.97
CA VAL A 32 4.83 -7.33 1.29
C VAL A 32 4.72 -6.05 0.46
N SER A 33 4.46 -6.17 -0.84
CA SER A 33 4.30 -5.01 -1.74
C SER A 33 3.10 -4.15 -1.33
N GLY A 34 1.98 -4.78 -0.98
CA GLY A 34 0.77 -4.10 -0.51
C GLY A 34 1.01 -3.37 0.81
N LEU A 35 1.65 -4.02 1.77
CA LEU A 35 2.00 -3.40 3.05
C LEU A 35 2.97 -2.22 2.85
N PHE A 36 4.01 -2.41 2.04
CA PHE A 36 4.98 -1.37 1.73
C PHE A 36 4.31 -0.15 1.08
N PHE A 37 3.48 -0.37 0.07
CA PHE A 37 2.72 0.70 -0.57
C PHE A 37 1.77 1.40 0.41
N TRP A 38 1.11 0.64 1.29
CA TRP A 38 0.24 1.19 2.32
C TRP A 38 0.99 2.10 3.30
N VAL A 39 2.19 1.69 3.74
CA VAL A 39 3.06 2.51 4.60
C VAL A 39 3.51 3.78 3.88
N LEU A 40 3.99 3.68 2.63
CA LEU A 40 4.38 4.87 1.87
C LEU A 40 3.19 5.83 1.69
N ARG A 41 2.01 5.26 1.38
CA ARG A 41 0.77 6.01 1.21
C ARG A 41 0.23 6.60 2.52
N SER A 42 0.52 5.99 3.67
CA SER A 42 0.13 6.51 4.98
C SER A 42 0.99 7.71 5.35
N ILE A 43 2.31 7.63 5.17
CA ILE A 43 3.27 8.72 5.45
C ILE A 43 2.93 9.95 4.59
N ILE A 44 2.81 9.77 3.28
CA ILE A 44 2.49 10.88 2.35
C ILE A 44 1.14 11.54 2.67
N ARG A 45 0.18 10.77 3.19
CA ARG A 45 -1.15 11.29 3.56
C ARG A 45 -1.15 11.96 4.93
N ALA A 46 -0.37 11.43 5.88
CA ALA A 46 -0.22 11.99 7.21
C ALA A 46 0.41 13.39 7.12
N ASP A 47 1.47 13.57 6.34
CA ASP A 47 2.12 14.89 6.11
C ASP A 47 1.12 15.95 5.60
N ARG A 48 0.20 15.55 4.71
CA ARG A 48 -0.85 16.45 4.20
C ARG A 48 -1.96 16.75 5.22
N ASN A 49 -2.23 15.85 6.16
CA ASN A 49 -3.24 16.04 7.19
C ASN A 49 -2.71 16.93 8.31
N GLU A 50 -1.45 16.79 8.70
CA GLU A 50 -0.83 17.62 9.74
C GLU A 50 -0.89 19.10 9.36
N ARG A 51 -0.54 19.47 8.11
CA ARG A 51 -0.69 20.85 7.64
C ARG A 51 -2.12 21.39 7.68
N ARG A 52 -3.13 20.52 7.54
CA ARG A 52 -4.56 20.91 7.56
C ARG A 52 -5.08 21.09 8.98
N GLU A 53 -4.71 20.20 9.88
CA GLU A 53 -5.12 20.28 11.28
C GLU A 53 -4.41 21.44 12.00
N TYR A 54 -3.12 21.71 11.72
CA TYR A 54 -2.46 22.91 12.24
C TYR A 54 -3.14 24.20 11.78
N ALA A 55 -3.56 24.29 10.51
CA ALA A 55 -4.30 25.45 10.00
C ALA A 55 -5.68 25.62 10.67
N ARG A 56 -6.34 24.51 11.02
CA ARG A 56 -7.62 24.53 11.72
C ARG A 56 -7.46 24.98 13.17
N ILE A 57 -6.46 24.44 13.88
CA ILE A 57 -6.18 24.80 15.28
C ILE A 57 -5.78 26.27 15.39
N ASP A 58 -4.92 26.77 14.50
CA ASP A 58 -4.49 28.18 14.52
C ASP A 58 -5.64 29.14 14.16
N ALA A 59 -6.64 28.69 13.39
CA ALA A 59 -7.86 29.46 13.13
C ALA A 59 -8.81 29.47 14.34
N GLU A 60 -8.95 28.34 15.03
CA GLU A 60 -9.73 28.24 16.28
C GLU A 60 -9.11 29.11 17.39
N GLU A 61 -7.78 29.10 17.55
CA GLU A 61 -7.09 29.94 18.53
C GLU A 61 -7.16 31.44 18.20
N ARG A 62 -7.12 31.81 16.93
CA ARG A 62 -7.29 33.22 16.50
C ARG A 62 -8.74 33.69 16.64
N ALA A 63 -9.72 32.84 16.35
CA ALA A 63 -11.12 33.13 16.60
C ALA A 63 -11.40 33.32 18.10
N ALA A 64 -10.82 32.46 18.95
CA ALA A 64 -10.91 32.60 20.41
C ALA A 64 -10.22 33.88 20.93
N ARG A 65 -9.16 34.34 20.26
CA ARG A 65 -8.46 35.61 20.59
C ARG A 65 -9.05 36.85 19.90
N GLY A 66 -10.09 36.71 19.10
CA GLY A 66 -10.68 37.83 18.34
C GLY A 66 -9.76 38.42 17.27
N LEU A 67 -8.74 37.67 16.86
CA LEU A 67 -7.79 38.08 15.82
C LEU A 67 -8.41 37.85 14.44
N PRO A 68 -8.21 38.77 13.47
CA PRO A 68 -8.74 38.60 12.12
C PRO A 68 -8.15 37.33 11.47
N PRO A 69 -8.91 36.66 10.57
CA PRO A 69 -8.42 35.49 9.85
C PRO A 69 -7.08 35.80 9.20
N ALA A 70 -6.11 34.88 9.29
CA ALA A 70 -4.83 35.04 8.60
C ALA A 70 -5.12 35.36 7.13
N ALA A 71 -4.59 36.49 6.65
CA ALA A 71 -4.83 36.97 5.31
C ALA A 71 -4.59 35.83 4.34
N THR A 72 -5.63 35.43 3.61
CA THR A 72 -5.46 34.65 2.39
C THR A 72 -4.61 35.53 1.48
N THR A 73 -3.31 35.26 1.43
CA THR A 73 -2.45 35.78 0.37
C THR A 73 -2.94 35.14 -0.93
N THR A 74 -4.01 35.72 -1.46
CA THR A 74 -4.43 35.65 -2.84
C THR A 74 -3.42 36.49 -3.60
N GLU A 75 -2.21 35.97 -3.78
CA GLU A 75 -1.35 36.45 -4.85
C GLU A 75 -1.72 35.65 -6.10
N GLN A 76 -2.46 36.35 -6.98
CA GLN A 76 -2.47 36.31 -8.46
C GLN A 76 -2.16 34.97 -9.14
#